data_AF-A0A524PNH3-F1
#
_entry.id   AF-A0A524PNH3-F1
#
_cell.length_a   1.000
_cell.length_b   1.000
_cell.length_c   1.000
_cell.angle_alpha   90.00
_cell.angle_beta   90.00
_cell.angle_gamma   90.00
#
_symmetry.space_group_name_H-M   'P 1'
#
loop_
_entity.id
_entity.type
_entity.pdbx_description
1 polymer ?
#
loop_
_entity_poly.entity_id
_entity_poly.type
_entity_poly.pdbx_seq_one_letter_code
_entity_poly.pdbx_strand_id
1 'polypeptide(L)'
;MKKLILVSYVAIAFICLISSFSTGNPIPFKNGSFTGESPPGSEPELFAPGVVTKVYQTKDIAISPDGNEIYFLSDRPGADGSGKENQDIWVMARTENGWSEPYNLGPPVNSSLPEIYPSMTSEGTIYFTSRNL
;
A
#
# COMPACT_ATOMS: atom_id res chain seq x y z
N MET A 1 -43.86 35.89 17.73
CA MET A 1 -43.26 35.22 18.90
C MET A 1 -43.17 33.73 18.58
N LYS A 2 -41.97 33.15 18.70
CA LYS A 2 -41.58 31.88 18.06
C LYS A 2 -42.24 30.68 18.73
N LYS A 3 -42.74 29.73 17.93
CA LYS A 3 -43.38 28.49 18.39
C LYS A 3 -42.31 27.53 18.92
N LEU A 4 -42.56 27.02 20.13
CA LEU A 4 -41.81 26.00 20.84
C LEU A 4 -41.99 24.65 20.13
N ILE A 5 -40.90 24.03 19.68
CA ILE A 5 -40.89 22.65 19.17
C ILE A 5 -40.11 21.82 20.19
N LEU A 6 -40.86 21.10 21.03
CA LEU A 6 -40.34 20.02 21.87
C LEU A 6 -40.34 18.76 20.99
N VAL A 7 -39.23 18.46 20.33
CA VAL A 7 -39.01 17.13 19.72
C VAL A 7 -38.13 16.33 20.68
N SER A 8 -38.71 15.19 21.04
CA SER A 8 -38.35 14.21 22.05
C SER A 8 -36.87 13.79 22.08
N TYR A 9 -36.36 13.70 23.30
CA TYR A 9 -35.08 13.08 23.70
C TYR A 9 -34.96 11.58 23.39
N VAL A 10 -35.93 10.99 22.68
CA VAL A 10 -36.03 9.54 22.43
C VAL A 10 -35.28 9.12 21.16
N ALA A 11 -34.91 10.05 20.28
CA ALA A 11 -34.18 9.72 19.05
C ALA A 11 -32.67 9.50 19.25
N ILE A 12 -32.06 10.08 20.30
CA ILE A 12 -30.60 10.08 20.47
C ILE A 12 -30.08 8.73 21.01
N ALA A 13 -30.91 7.95 21.72
CA ALA A 13 -30.50 6.65 22.24
C ALA A 13 -30.54 5.51 21.19
N PHE A 14 -31.14 5.72 20.02
CA PHE A 14 -31.25 4.70 18.96
C PHE A 14 -30.17 4.83 17.88
N ILE A 15 -29.46 5.96 17.80
CA ILE A 15 -28.42 6.21 16.80
C ILE A 15 -27.09 5.51 17.16
N CYS A 16 -26.93 5.04 18.41
CA CYS A 16 -25.69 4.39 18.85
C CYS A 16 -25.70 2.84 18.80
N LEU A 17 -26.75 2.19 18.26
CA LEU A 17 -26.79 0.71 18.16
C LEU A 17 -26.63 0.17 16.74
N ILE A 18 -26.28 1.03 15.78
CA ILE A 18 -25.83 0.62 14.45
C ILE A 18 -24.56 1.38 14.11
N SER A 19 -23.54 1.29 14.98
CA SER A 19 -22.20 1.17 14.42
C SER A 19 -22.21 -0.20 13.76
N SER A 20 -22.57 -0.25 12.48
CA SER A 20 -22.15 -1.34 11.62
C SER A 20 -20.68 -1.55 11.96
N PHE A 21 -20.35 -2.69 12.55
CA PHE A 21 -19.03 -3.22 12.34
C PHE A 21 -18.95 -3.29 10.82
N SER A 22 -18.27 -2.30 10.22
CA SER A 22 -17.66 -2.50 8.93
C SER A 22 -16.75 -3.68 9.20
N THR A 23 -17.23 -4.88 8.92
CA THR A 23 -16.36 -5.95 8.49
C THR A 23 -15.66 -5.30 7.32
N GLY A 24 -14.46 -4.72 7.56
CA GLY A 24 -13.65 -4.13 6.51
C GLY A 24 -13.70 -5.15 5.39
N ASN A 25 -14.19 -4.73 4.22
CA ASN A 25 -14.42 -5.65 3.11
C ASN A 25 -13.19 -6.55 3.04
N PRO A 26 -13.34 -7.88 3.16
CA PRO A 26 -12.18 -8.75 3.16
C PRO A 26 -11.33 -8.36 1.97
N ILE A 27 -10.02 -8.18 2.20
CA ILE A 27 -9.06 -7.88 1.14
C ILE A 27 -9.43 -8.81 -0.03
N PRO A 28 -9.80 -8.29 -1.20
CA PRO A 28 -10.33 -9.12 -2.26
C PRO A 28 -9.22 -10.04 -2.78
N PHE A 29 -9.07 -11.19 -2.14
CA PHE A 29 -8.25 -12.30 -2.61
C PHE A 29 -8.89 -12.80 -3.90
N LYS A 30 -8.46 -12.26 -5.02
CA LYS A 30 -8.97 -12.69 -6.32
C LYS A 30 -8.43 -14.08 -6.59
N ASN A 31 -9.31 -15.09 -6.54
CA ASN A 31 -8.99 -16.49 -6.82
C ASN A 31 -7.79 -17.05 -6.04
N GLY A 32 -7.59 -16.61 -4.78
CA GLY A 32 -6.50 -17.09 -3.94
C GLY A 32 -5.11 -16.53 -4.29
N SER A 33 -5.03 -15.52 -5.16
CA SER A 33 -3.78 -14.81 -5.48
C SER A 33 -3.84 -13.36 -5.00
N PHE A 34 -2.77 -12.90 -4.35
CA PHE A 34 -2.63 -11.52 -3.87
C PHE A 34 -2.43 -10.52 -5.02
N THR A 35 -1.89 -10.97 -6.16
CA THR A 35 -1.55 -10.13 -7.33
C THR A 35 -2.37 -10.48 -8.58
N GLY A 36 -3.30 -11.44 -8.45
CA GLY A 36 -4.05 -12.01 -9.57
C GLY A 36 -3.22 -12.83 -10.56
N GLU A 37 -1.93 -13.05 -10.27
CA GLU A 37 -1.07 -13.98 -11.01
C GLU A 37 -1.35 -15.42 -10.58
N SER A 38 -1.14 -16.38 -11.49
CA SER A 38 -1.12 -17.79 -11.12
C SER A 38 0.03 -18.04 -10.14
N PRO A 39 -0.21 -18.70 -8.99
CA PRO A 39 0.88 -19.09 -8.12
C PRO A 39 1.92 -19.92 -8.88
N PRO A 40 3.22 -19.80 -8.55
CA PRO A 40 4.22 -20.66 -9.17
C PRO A 40 3.90 -22.13 -8.88
N GLY A 41 4.38 -23.01 -9.74
CA GLY A 41 4.28 -24.45 -9.54
C GLY A 41 5.11 -24.93 -8.34
N SER A 42 5.41 -26.23 -8.31
CA SER A 42 6.33 -26.79 -7.31
C SER A 42 7.78 -26.34 -7.49
N GLU A 43 8.12 -25.84 -8.68
CA GLU A 43 9.43 -25.28 -8.99
C GLU A 43 9.45 -23.77 -8.71
N PRO A 44 10.48 -23.24 -8.04
CA PRO A 44 10.61 -21.80 -7.83
C PRO A 44 10.74 -21.02 -9.15
N GLU A 45 9.92 -19.97 -9.30
CA GLU A 45 9.98 -19.06 -10.44
C GLU A 45 10.34 -17.64 -9.98
N LEU A 46 10.99 -16.87 -10.86
CA LEU A 46 11.28 -15.46 -10.59
C LEU A 46 9.99 -14.64 -10.62
N PHE A 47 9.68 -13.96 -9.51
CA PHE A 47 8.64 -12.95 -9.48
C PHE A 47 9.11 -11.68 -10.22
N ALA A 48 8.23 -11.12 -11.06
CA ALA A 48 8.49 -9.93 -11.89
C ALA A 48 9.92 -9.86 -12.49
N PRO A 49 10.26 -10.79 -13.42
CA PRO A 49 11.61 -10.87 -14.00
C PRO A 49 12.05 -9.56 -14.65
N GLY A 50 13.28 -9.12 -14.38
CA GLY A 50 13.82 -7.88 -14.92
C GLY A 50 13.42 -6.62 -14.16
N VAL A 51 12.33 -6.65 -13.39
CA VAL A 51 11.89 -5.54 -12.56
C VAL A 51 12.55 -5.61 -11.18
N VAL A 52 12.31 -6.65 -10.38
CA VAL A 52 12.80 -6.75 -8.99
C VAL A 52 14.02 -7.67 -8.80
N THR A 53 14.52 -8.30 -9.87
CA THR A 53 15.40 -9.49 -9.74
C THR A 53 16.85 -9.34 -10.21
N LYS A 54 17.30 -8.16 -10.69
CA LYS A 54 18.53 -8.13 -11.51
C LYS A 54 19.67 -7.19 -11.10
N VAL A 55 19.41 -6.06 -10.43
CA VAL A 55 20.44 -5.02 -10.23
C VAL A 55 20.44 -4.40 -8.84
N TYR A 56 19.26 -4.20 -8.26
CA TYR A 56 19.07 -3.44 -7.02
C TYR A 56 18.52 -4.33 -5.92
N GLN A 57 18.80 -3.97 -4.66
CA GLN A 57 18.15 -4.61 -3.53
C GLN A 57 16.64 -4.36 -3.59
N THR A 58 15.87 -5.39 -3.29
CA THR A 58 14.42 -5.32 -3.11
C THR A 58 14.10 -5.97 -1.78
N LYS A 59 13.57 -5.18 -0.83
CA LYS A 59 13.30 -5.62 0.55
C LYS A 59 11.96 -5.07 1.02
N ASP A 60 11.45 -5.64 2.11
CA ASP A 60 10.26 -5.19 2.85
C ASP A 60 9.09 -4.77 1.94
N ILE A 61 8.34 -5.78 1.46
CA ILE A 61 7.27 -5.59 0.48
C ILE A 61 5.93 -5.35 1.19
N ALA A 62 5.15 -4.40 0.67
CA ALA A 62 3.72 -4.25 0.93
C ALA A 62 2.94 -4.25 -0.40
N ILE A 63 1.77 -4.88 -0.41
CA ILE A 63 0.91 -4.99 -1.61
C ILE A 63 -0.36 -4.18 -1.34
N SER A 64 -0.85 -3.45 -2.35
CA SER A 64 -2.12 -2.75 -2.24
C SER A 64 -3.30 -3.71 -2.02
N PRO A 65 -4.39 -3.28 -1.35
CA PRO A 65 -5.54 -4.15 -1.09
C PRO A 65 -6.18 -4.75 -2.35
N ASP A 66 -6.09 -4.06 -3.49
CA ASP A 66 -6.59 -4.51 -4.78
C ASP A 66 -5.59 -5.36 -5.58
N GLY A 67 -4.37 -5.54 -5.06
CA GLY A 67 -3.29 -6.30 -5.69
C GLY A 67 -2.67 -5.64 -6.92
N ASN A 68 -2.99 -4.37 -7.19
CA ASN A 68 -2.53 -3.66 -8.39
C ASN A 68 -1.22 -2.89 -8.20
N GLU A 69 -0.75 -2.71 -6.96
CA GLU A 69 0.50 -2.01 -6.67
C GLU A 69 1.33 -2.80 -5.67
N ILE A 70 2.65 -2.77 -5.86
CA ILE A 70 3.63 -3.33 -4.94
C ILE A 70 4.59 -2.22 -4.53
N TYR A 71 4.65 -2.01 -3.22
CA TYR A 71 5.52 -1.07 -2.54
C TYR A 71 6.70 -1.85 -1.95
N PHE A 72 7.91 -1.39 -2.14
CA PHE A 72 9.11 -2.08 -1.65
C PHE A 72 10.27 -1.12 -1.44
N LEU A 73 11.22 -1.52 -0.61
CA LEU A 73 12.46 -0.78 -0.42
C LEU A 73 13.47 -1.12 -1.52
N SER A 74 14.14 -0.11 -2.05
CA SER A 74 15.19 -0.30 -3.05
C SER A 74 16.28 0.76 -2.97
N ASP A 75 17.51 0.37 -3.31
CA ASP A 75 18.70 1.23 -3.48
C ASP A 75 18.87 1.72 -4.93
N ARG A 76 17.78 1.72 -5.71
CA ARG A 76 17.75 2.30 -7.05
C ARG A 76 18.14 3.77 -7.00
N PRO A 77 18.90 4.28 -7.99
CA PRO A 77 19.14 5.71 -8.10
C PRO A 77 17.82 6.44 -8.40
N GLY A 78 17.52 7.47 -7.61
CA GLY A 78 16.40 8.37 -7.89
C GLY A 78 16.51 9.05 -9.26
N ALA A 79 15.38 9.49 -9.81
CA ALA A 79 15.28 10.06 -11.17
C ALA A 79 16.14 11.33 -11.38
N ASP A 80 16.51 12.02 -10.31
CA ASP A 80 17.38 13.21 -10.31
C ASP A 80 18.86 12.88 -10.05
N GLY A 81 19.23 11.59 -9.98
CA GLY A 81 20.57 11.15 -9.63
C GLY A 81 20.94 11.39 -8.17
N SER A 82 20.01 11.81 -7.31
CA SER A 82 20.21 12.00 -5.87
C SER A 82 20.27 10.70 -5.07
N GLY A 83 20.33 9.55 -5.77
CA GLY A 83 20.59 8.23 -5.23
C GLY A 83 21.94 8.14 -4.54
N LYS A 84 22.03 8.78 -3.37
CA LYS A 84 22.74 8.16 -2.26
C LYS A 84 22.11 6.79 -2.07
N GLU A 85 22.93 5.82 -1.69
CA GLU A 85 22.59 4.42 -1.43
C GLU A 85 21.60 4.24 -0.27
N ASN A 86 20.52 5.03 -0.24
CA ASN A 86 19.45 4.96 0.73
C ASN A 86 18.44 3.92 0.28
N GLN A 87 17.79 3.29 1.26
CA GLN A 87 16.60 2.48 1.01
C GLN A 87 15.41 3.42 1.00
N ASP A 88 14.88 3.67 -0.20
CA ASP A 88 13.68 4.48 -0.41
C ASP A 88 12.49 3.57 -0.71
N ILE A 89 11.26 4.08 -0.56
CA ILE A 89 10.06 3.38 -0.99
C ILE A 89 9.87 3.59 -2.50
N TRP A 90 9.88 2.48 -3.23
CA TRP A 90 9.60 2.36 -4.66
C TRP A 90 8.29 1.62 -4.89
N VAL A 91 7.64 1.94 -6.00
CA VAL A 91 6.35 1.34 -6.38
C VAL A 91 6.40 0.82 -7.80
N MET A 92 5.75 -0.32 -8.01
CA MET A 92 5.43 -0.86 -9.33
C MET A 92 3.94 -1.13 -9.42
N ALA A 93 3.34 -0.77 -10.55
CA ALA A 93 1.92 -0.93 -10.81
C ALA A 93 1.66 -2.07 -11.80
N ARG A 94 0.51 -2.72 -11.67
CA ARG A 94 0.05 -3.75 -12.58
C ARG A 94 -0.39 -3.12 -13.90
N THR A 95 0.00 -3.75 -14.99
CA THR A 95 -0.32 -3.35 -16.36
C THR A 95 -0.92 -4.53 -17.12
N GLU A 96 -1.36 -4.31 -18.36
CA GLU A 96 -1.83 -5.39 -19.23
C GLU A 96 -0.72 -6.41 -19.56
N ASN A 97 0.55 -5.99 -19.50
CA ASN A 97 1.72 -6.78 -19.91
C ASN A 97 2.58 -7.25 -18.73
N GLY A 98 2.05 -7.23 -17.50
CA GLY A 98 2.79 -7.55 -16.28
C GLY A 98 2.97 -6.32 -15.40
N TRP A 99 4.15 -6.12 -14.83
CA TRP A 99 4.41 -4.99 -13.93
C TRP A 99 5.12 -3.82 -14.63
N SER A 100 4.83 -2.60 -14.19
CA SER A 100 5.51 -1.40 -14.65
C SER A 100 6.98 -1.38 -14.20
N GLU A 101 7.77 -0.51 -14.84
CA GLU A 101 9.04 -0.09 -14.26
C GLU A 101 8.81 0.57 -12.89
N PRO A 102 9.73 0.38 -11.92
CA PRO A 102 9.58 0.97 -10.60
C PRO A 102 9.77 2.48 -10.64
N TYR A 103 8.96 3.20 -9.87
CA TYR A 103 9.11 4.64 -9.65
C TYR A 103 9.26 4.95 -8.15
N ASN A 104 10.06 5.97 -7.84
CA ASN A 104 10.28 6.45 -6.48
C ASN A 104 9.10 7.33 -6.06
N LEU A 105 8.60 7.18 -4.82
CA LEU A 105 7.46 7.99 -4.33
C LEU A 105 7.81 9.46 -4.05
N GLY A 106 9.10 9.77 -3.88
CA GLY A 106 9.59 11.11 -3.59
C GLY A 106 9.06 11.69 -2.26
N PRO A 107 9.38 12.96 -1.98
CA PRO A 107 8.85 13.67 -0.82
C PRO A 107 7.33 13.86 -0.88
N PRO A 108 6.61 13.87 0.26
CA PRO A 108 7.14 13.78 1.63
C PRO A 108 7.33 12.34 2.13
N VAL A 109 7.07 11.32 1.31
CA VAL A 109 7.14 9.91 1.72
C VAL A 109 8.60 9.48 1.89
N ASN A 110 9.39 9.67 0.85
CA ASN A 110 10.83 9.43 0.91
C ASN A 110 11.52 10.70 1.42
N SER A 111 12.38 10.53 2.42
CA SER A 111 13.14 11.62 3.01
C SER A 111 14.58 11.64 2.50
N SER A 112 15.43 12.51 3.05
CA SER A 112 16.87 12.46 2.78
C SER A 112 17.59 11.29 3.48
N LEU A 113 16.88 10.55 4.33
CA LEU A 113 17.37 9.39 5.09
C LEU A 113 16.55 8.15 4.70
N PRO A 114 17.06 6.92 4.94
CA PRO A 114 16.34 5.71 4.56
C PRO A 114 15.00 5.52 5.28
N GLU A 115 14.01 5.05 4.52
CA GLU A 115 12.73 4.52 5.00
C GLU A 115 12.81 3.00 5.19
N ILE A 116 12.02 2.46 6.13
CA ILE A 116 11.97 1.03 6.41
C ILE A 116 10.56 0.54 6.75
N TYR A 117 10.32 -0.75 6.53
CA TYR A 117 9.11 -1.48 6.93
C TYR A 117 7.78 -0.86 6.45
N PRO A 118 7.57 -0.70 5.13
CA PRO A 118 6.25 -0.33 4.63
C PRO A 118 5.22 -1.41 4.97
N SER A 119 4.03 -0.98 5.35
CA SER A 119 2.85 -1.81 5.58
C SER A 119 1.62 -1.04 5.13
N MET A 120 0.56 -1.75 4.74
CA MET A 120 -0.63 -1.13 4.17
C MET A 120 -1.91 -1.65 4.83
N THR A 121 -2.85 -0.73 5.09
CA THR A 121 -4.18 -1.08 5.59
C THR A 121 -5.11 -1.55 4.48
N SER A 122 -6.25 -2.15 4.85
CA SER A 122 -7.32 -2.53 3.91
C SER A 122 -7.90 -1.36 3.11
N GLU A 123 -7.77 -0.13 3.62
CA GLU A 123 -8.23 1.11 2.99
C GLU A 123 -7.16 1.73 2.09
N GLY A 124 -5.98 1.11 1.97
CA GLY A 124 -4.87 1.59 1.14
C GLY A 124 -4.00 2.66 1.81
N THR A 125 -4.08 2.83 3.13
CA THR A 125 -3.18 3.74 3.86
C THR A 125 -1.85 3.07 4.12
N ILE A 126 -0.74 3.70 3.73
CA ILE A 126 0.62 3.21 3.97
C ILE A 126 1.20 3.73 5.29
N TYR A 127 1.80 2.83 6.07
CA TYR A 127 2.59 3.12 7.26
C TYR A 127 4.02 2.63 7.04
N PHE A 128 4.99 3.44 7.42
CA PHE A 128 6.42 3.15 7.30
C PHE A 128 7.19 3.90 8.40
N THR A 129 8.42 3.48 8.66
CA THR A 129 9.32 4.20 9.57
C THR A 129 10.25 5.08 8.76
N SER A 130 10.25 6.38 9.05
CA SER A 130 11.24 7.32 8.53
C SER A 130 12.21 7.74 9.63
N ARG A 131 13.47 7.98 9.26
CA ARG A 131 14.53 8.43 10.19
C ARG A 131 14.60 9.95 10.33
N ASN A 132 13.68 10.69 9.73
CA ASN A 132 13.70 12.15 9.66
C ASN A 132 12.98 12.86 10.83
N LEU A 133 12.99 12.26 12.04
CA LEU A 133 12.43 12.86 13.26
C LEU A 133 13.53 13.41 14.17
#